data_AF-A0A1E7YRN9-F1
#
_entry.id   AF-A0A1E7YRN9-F1
#
_cell.length_a   1.000
_cell.length_b   1.000
_cell.length_c   1.000
_cell.angle_alpha   90.00
_cell.angle_beta   90.00
_cell.angle_gamma   90.00
#
_symmetry.space_group_name_H-M   'P 1'
#
loop_
_entity.id
_entity.type
_entity.pdbx_description
1 polymer ?
#
loop_
_entity_poly.entity_id
_entity_poly.type
_entity_poly.pdbx_seq_one_letter_code
_entity_poly.pdbx_strand_id
1 'polypeptide(L)'
;PEGTAGVVRALIEHGRLRGTQARLYYVGPMFRHERPQKGRYRQFHQLGVEMFGLADPSSDAELIALSARLLNSIGVRAELQINSLGTPEARAHYRELLRQYLRPQTERLCPDCRERLERNPLRVLDCKVESCRTVAADAPRLLEHLDSESAAHFQQLRSYLDVLGIPYRVNTSLVRGLDYYHRTVFEWVSDALGAQGTVLAGGRYDGLVEQLGGPATPALGFAAGLERLLALRALAGSAYPAARVQLFLGALDPQAMAAV
;
A
#
# COMPACT_ATOMS: atom_id res chain seq x y z
N PRO A 1 7.67 -10.92 6.37
CA PRO A 1 6.71 -9.90 6.90
C PRO A 1 5.88 -9.19 5.81
N GLU A 2 6.26 -9.29 4.54
CA GLU A 2 5.59 -8.76 3.35
C GLU A 2 6.04 -9.58 2.11
N GLY A 3 5.41 -9.39 0.95
CA GLY A 3 5.62 -10.25 -0.24
C GLY A 3 6.50 -9.66 -1.35
N THR A 4 6.62 -8.34 -1.45
CA THR A 4 7.34 -7.60 -2.50
C THR A 4 8.79 -8.07 -2.60
N ALA A 5 9.57 -8.02 -1.51
CA ALA A 5 10.98 -8.40 -1.52
C ALA A 5 11.18 -9.89 -1.89
N GLY A 6 10.22 -10.75 -1.53
CA GLY A 6 10.22 -12.16 -1.92
C GLY A 6 10.04 -12.35 -3.43
N VAL A 7 9.13 -11.58 -4.04
CA VAL A 7 8.93 -11.55 -5.50
C VAL A 7 10.17 -11.01 -6.21
N VAL A 8 10.73 -9.89 -5.73
CA VAL A 8 11.95 -9.31 -6.30
C VAL A 8 13.09 -10.33 -6.28
N ARG A 9 13.33 -10.97 -5.13
CA ARG A 9 14.36 -12.02 -5.00
C ARG A 9 14.15 -13.14 -6.02
N ALA A 10 12.92 -13.66 -6.15
CA ALA A 10 12.62 -14.73 -7.10
C ALA A 10 12.89 -14.31 -8.55
N LEU A 11 12.54 -13.08 -8.93
CA LEU A 11 12.82 -12.56 -10.28
C LEU A 11 14.32 -12.39 -10.55
N ILE A 12 15.10 -11.93 -9.57
CA ILE A 12 16.56 -11.84 -9.67
C ILE A 12 17.15 -13.24 -9.85
N GLU A 13 16.79 -14.17 -8.96
CA GLU A 13 17.30 -15.54 -8.92
C GLU A 13 17.04 -16.29 -10.23
N HIS A 14 15.88 -16.08 -10.85
CA HIS A 14 15.52 -16.72 -12.11
C HIS A 14 15.89 -15.91 -13.37
N GLY A 15 16.60 -14.78 -13.22
CA GLY A 15 17.04 -13.95 -14.36
C GLY A 15 15.89 -13.33 -15.17
N ARG A 16 14.74 -13.06 -14.54
CA ARG A 16 13.47 -12.66 -15.19
C ARG A 16 13.21 -11.15 -15.18
N LEU A 17 14.26 -10.33 -15.05
CA LEU A 17 14.14 -8.86 -15.00
C LEU A 17 14.62 -8.16 -16.28
N ARG A 18 15.58 -8.75 -17.00
CA ARG A 18 16.21 -8.09 -18.16
C ARG A 18 15.30 -8.17 -19.39
N GLY A 19 14.92 -7.01 -19.91
CA GLY A 19 14.13 -6.89 -21.15
C GLY A 19 12.71 -7.41 -21.05
N THR A 20 12.21 -7.65 -19.82
CA THR A 20 10.89 -8.23 -19.57
C THR A 20 10.01 -7.25 -18.81
N GLN A 21 8.76 -7.11 -19.28
CA GLN A 21 7.71 -6.45 -18.54
C GLN A 21 6.87 -7.52 -17.82
N ALA A 22 7.15 -7.75 -16.55
CA ALA A 22 6.47 -8.78 -15.76
C ALA A 22 5.31 -8.17 -14.99
N ARG A 23 4.15 -8.86 -15.00
CA ARG A 23 3.01 -8.60 -14.12
C ARG A 23 2.77 -9.87 -13.32
N LEU A 24 2.91 -9.79 -12.00
CA LEU A 24 2.82 -10.92 -11.09
C LEU A 24 1.78 -10.61 -10.02
N TYR A 25 1.22 -11.67 -9.44
CA TYR A 25 0.43 -11.55 -8.22
C TYR A 25 0.77 -12.69 -7.27
N TYR A 26 0.47 -12.49 -6.00
CA TYR A 26 0.59 -13.52 -4.98
C TYR A 26 -0.57 -13.44 -4.00
N VAL A 27 -0.89 -14.58 -3.39
CA VAL A 27 -1.81 -14.67 -2.25
C VAL A 27 -1.17 -15.58 -1.21
N GLY A 28 -1.05 -15.12 0.02
CA GLY A 28 -0.48 -15.97 1.07
C GLY A 28 -0.40 -15.31 2.44
N PRO A 29 -0.02 -16.10 3.47
CA PRO A 29 0.13 -15.62 4.83
C PRO A 29 1.41 -14.78 4.99
N MET A 30 1.30 -13.76 5.83
CA MET A 30 2.36 -12.83 6.23
C MET A 30 2.44 -12.77 7.75
N PHE A 31 3.65 -12.64 8.27
CA PHE A 31 3.92 -12.67 9.71
C PHE A 31 4.58 -11.37 10.17
N ARG A 32 4.00 -10.70 11.17
CA ARG A 32 4.54 -9.48 11.77
C ARG A 32 4.41 -9.53 13.28
N HIS A 33 5.50 -9.20 13.97
CA HIS A 33 5.51 -9.07 15.43
C HIS A 33 5.00 -7.68 15.83
N GLU A 34 3.69 -7.49 15.74
CA GLU A 34 2.99 -6.27 16.17
C GLU A 34 2.14 -6.53 17.43
N ARG A 35 1.84 -5.47 18.20
CA ARG A 35 0.88 -5.56 19.31
C ARG A 35 -0.51 -5.86 18.71
N PRO A 36 -1.18 -6.97 19.10
CA PRO A 36 -2.49 -7.31 18.56
C PRO A 36 -3.51 -6.20 18.83
N GLN A 37 -4.24 -5.81 17.79
CA GLN A 37 -5.33 -4.83 17.83
C GLN A 37 -6.42 -5.30 16.86
N LYS A 38 -7.62 -4.71 16.92
CA LYS A 38 -8.71 -5.05 16.00
C LYS A 38 -8.24 -4.87 14.54
N GLY A 39 -8.23 -5.96 13.76
CA GLY A 39 -7.75 -5.97 12.38
C GLY A 39 -6.22 -6.00 12.21
N ARG A 40 -5.44 -6.19 13.29
CA ARG A 40 -3.99 -6.40 13.27
C ARG A 40 -3.64 -7.73 13.92
N TYR A 41 -3.34 -8.70 13.06
CA TYR A 41 -2.98 -10.05 13.46
C TYR A 41 -1.47 -10.28 13.33
N ARG A 42 -0.94 -11.21 14.14
CA ARG A 42 0.47 -11.63 14.02
C ARG A 42 0.71 -12.48 12.76
N GLN A 43 -0.31 -13.22 12.33
CA GLN A 43 -0.42 -13.83 11.02
C GLN A 43 -1.66 -13.26 10.33
N PHE A 44 -1.52 -12.77 9.12
CA PHE A 44 -2.60 -12.23 8.28
C PHE A 44 -2.34 -12.62 6.83
N HIS A 45 -3.31 -12.46 5.94
CA HIS A 45 -3.14 -12.83 4.53
C HIS A 45 -3.11 -11.60 3.64
N GLN A 46 -2.22 -11.62 2.65
CA GLN A 46 -2.12 -10.57 1.65
C GLN A 46 -2.37 -11.12 0.26
N LEU A 47 -3.17 -10.39 -0.51
CA LEU A 47 -3.08 -10.37 -1.97
C LEU A 47 -2.13 -9.25 -2.36
N GLY A 48 -1.14 -9.53 -3.20
CA GLY A 48 -0.28 -8.51 -3.78
C GLY A 48 -0.19 -8.62 -5.29
N VAL A 49 0.06 -7.50 -5.94
CA VAL A 49 0.28 -7.39 -7.38
C VAL A 49 1.55 -6.58 -7.58
N GLU A 50 2.46 -7.08 -8.40
CA GLU A 50 3.76 -6.47 -8.67
C GLU A 50 3.98 -6.38 -10.19
N MET A 51 4.50 -5.24 -10.64
CA MET A 51 4.76 -4.90 -12.02
C MET A 51 6.21 -4.44 -12.17
N PHE A 52 6.93 -4.97 -13.16
CA PHE A 52 8.36 -4.72 -13.37
C PHE A 52 8.66 -4.29 -14.79
N GLY A 53 9.73 -3.51 -14.98
CA GLY A 53 10.19 -3.03 -16.28
C GLY A 53 9.32 -1.92 -16.89
N LEU A 54 8.47 -1.27 -16.08
CA LEU A 54 7.51 -0.25 -16.51
C LEU A 54 7.76 1.06 -15.77
N ALA A 55 8.40 2.02 -16.45
CA ALA A 55 8.75 3.33 -15.89
C ALA A 55 7.67 4.41 -16.13
N ASP A 56 6.77 4.19 -17.09
CA ASP A 56 5.81 5.19 -17.52
C ASP A 56 4.66 5.37 -16.50
N PRO A 57 4.19 6.61 -16.22
CA PRO A 57 3.09 6.87 -15.29
C PRO A 57 1.77 6.16 -15.62
N SER A 58 1.58 5.71 -16.87
CA SER A 58 0.41 4.91 -17.27
C SER A 58 0.37 3.57 -16.56
N SER A 59 1.54 3.00 -16.19
CA SER A 59 1.59 1.77 -15.40
C SER A 59 1.12 1.98 -13.96
N ASP A 60 1.39 3.15 -13.37
CA ASP A 60 0.85 3.54 -12.07
C ASP A 60 -0.67 3.68 -12.14
N ALA A 61 -1.19 4.29 -13.22
CA ALA A 61 -2.63 4.40 -13.47
C ALA A 61 -3.27 3.02 -13.71
N GLU A 62 -2.62 2.13 -14.46
CA GLU A 62 -3.05 0.73 -14.68
C GLU A 62 -3.20 0.00 -13.35
N LEU A 63 -2.19 0.09 -12.48
CA LEU A 63 -2.17 -0.54 -11.16
C LEU A 63 -3.29 0.00 -10.25
N ILE A 64 -3.49 1.32 -10.24
CA ILE A 64 -4.57 1.96 -9.49
C ILE A 64 -5.94 1.53 -10.04
N ALA A 65 -6.13 1.52 -11.37
CA ALA A 65 -7.37 1.08 -12.00
C ALA A 65 -7.68 -0.39 -11.71
N LEU A 66 -6.67 -1.26 -11.71
CA LEU A 66 -6.80 -2.66 -11.30
C LEU A 66 -7.28 -2.75 -9.84
N SER A 67 -6.68 -1.98 -8.94
CA SER A 67 -7.09 -1.96 -7.53
C SER A 67 -8.51 -1.42 -7.33
N ALA A 68 -8.92 -0.39 -8.09
CA ALA A 68 -10.29 0.12 -8.09
C ALA A 68 -11.29 -0.94 -8.55
N ARG A 69 -10.99 -1.64 -9.66
CA ARG A 69 -11.81 -2.73 -10.18
C ARG A 69 -11.92 -3.89 -9.18
N LEU A 70 -10.82 -4.24 -8.51
CA LEU A 70 -10.80 -5.25 -7.45
C LEU A 70 -11.74 -4.88 -6.30
N LEU A 71 -11.67 -3.64 -5.79
CA LEU A 71 -12.53 -3.20 -4.68
C LEU A 71 -14.01 -3.15 -5.10
N ASN A 72 -14.29 -2.66 -6.30
CA ASN A 72 -15.66 -2.63 -6.84
C ASN A 72 -16.25 -4.03 -7.02
N SER A 73 -15.46 -5.01 -7.53
CA SER A 73 -15.96 -6.36 -7.78
C SER A 73 -16.32 -7.13 -6.49
N ILE A 74 -15.74 -6.75 -5.35
CA ILE A 74 -16.06 -7.32 -4.05
C ILE A 74 -17.03 -6.47 -3.23
N GLY A 75 -17.52 -5.36 -3.79
CA GLY A 75 -18.49 -4.46 -3.14
C GLY A 75 -17.90 -3.58 -2.03
N VAL A 76 -16.59 -3.35 -2.03
CA VAL A 76 -15.92 -2.51 -1.03
C VAL A 76 -15.82 -1.08 -1.53
N ARG A 77 -16.39 -0.14 -0.76
CA ARG A 77 -16.28 1.30 -1.01
C ARG A 77 -15.10 1.89 -0.23
N ALA A 78 -14.22 2.59 -0.94
CA ALA A 78 -13.05 3.26 -0.37
C ALA A 78 -12.71 4.51 -1.19
N GLU A 79 -12.08 5.49 -0.56
CA GLU A 79 -11.52 6.69 -1.20
C GLU A 79 -10.07 6.43 -1.60
N LEU A 80 -9.69 6.75 -2.84
CA LEU A 80 -8.30 6.72 -3.29
C LEU A 80 -7.58 7.97 -2.79
N GLN A 81 -6.46 7.77 -2.10
CA GLN A 81 -5.52 8.82 -1.75
C GLN A 81 -4.19 8.59 -2.45
N ILE A 82 -3.64 9.63 -3.07
CA ILE A 82 -2.37 9.58 -3.81
C ILE A 82 -1.39 10.63 -3.29
N ASN A 83 -0.10 10.35 -3.45
CA ASN A 83 0.99 11.30 -3.21
C ASN A 83 2.21 10.93 -4.07
N SER A 84 3.19 11.81 -4.13
CA SER A 84 4.51 11.53 -4.71
C SER A 84 5.59 11.76 -3.68
N LEU A 85 6.51 10.80 -3.56
CA LEU A 85 7.67 10.87 -2.66
C LEU A 85 8.95 11.37 -3.35
N GLY A 86 8.86 11.79 -4.62
CA GLY A 86 9.99 12.23 -5.44
C GLY A 86 11.07 11.16 -5.63
N THR A 87 12.20 11.55 -6.21
CA THR A 87 13.41 10.72 -6.19
C THR A 87 14.06 10.68 -4.79
N PRO A 88 15.01 9.75 -4.54
CA PRO A 88 15.78 9.75 -3.30
C PRO A 88 16.46 11.09 -2.98
N GLU A 89 16.95 11.80 -4.00
CA GLU A 89 17.63 13.10 -3.88
C GLU A 89 16.66 14.21 -3.50
N ALA A 90 15.53 14.34 -4.21
CA ALA A 90 14.48 15.29 -3.87
C ALA A 90 13.97 15.06 -2.44
N ARG A 91 13.79 13.80 -2.05
CA ARG A 91 13.40 13.43 -0.69
C ARG A 91 14.49 13.74 0.33
N ALA A 92 15.77 13.60 0.00
CA ALA A 92 16.87 13.96 0.88
C ALA A 92 16.87 15.46 1.18
N HIS A 93 16.69 16.28 0.14
CA HIS A 93 16.55 17.72 0.29
C HIS A 93 15.34 18.09 1.16
N TYR A 94 14.17 17.51 0.87
CA TYR A 94 12.97 17.75 1.65
C TYR A 94 13.08 17.30 3.12
N ARG A 95 13.77 16.18 3.40
CA ARG A 95 14.02 15.75 4.79
C ARG A 95 14.76 16.82 5.58
N GLU A 96 15.71 17.53 4.97
CA GLU A 96 16.45 18.59 5.64
C GLU A 96 15.56 19.81 5.92
N LEU A 97 14.77 20.24 4.93
CA LEU A 97 13.76 21.30 5.13
C LEU A 97 12.79 20.95 6.27
N LEU A 98 12.30 19.71 6.28
CA LEU A 98 11.38 19.24 7.31
C LEU A 98 12.05 19.21 8.70
N ARG A 99 13.34 18.82 8.81
CA ARG A 99 14.08 18.90 10.08
C ARG A 99 14.20 20.32 10.57
N GLN A 100 14.57 21.26 9.69
CA GLN A 100 14.70 22.67 10.04
C GLN A 100 13.37 23.25 10.53
N TYR A 101 12.25 22.86 9.90
CA TYR A 101 10.91 23.22 10.33
C TYR A 101 10.51 22.61 11.69
N LEU A 102 10.81 21.34 11.91
CA LEU A 102 10.37 20.60 13.11
C LEU A 102 11.24 20.86 14.35
N ARG A 103 12.53 21.14 14.19
CA ARG A 103 13.47 21.34 15.33
C ARG A 103 13.00 22.39 16.34
N PRO A 104 12.57 23.60 15.94
CA PRO A 104 12.02 24.59 16.88
C PRO A 104 10.72 24.14 17.57
N GLN A 105 10.02 23.14 17.01
CA GLN A 105 8.75 22.65 17.51
C GLN A 105 8.87 21.34 18.28
N THR A 106 10.09 20.88 18.58
CA THR A 106 10.37 19.57 19.21
C THR A 106 9.56 19.31 20.48
N GLU A 107 9.35 20.32 21.31
CA GLU A 107 8.57 20.16 22.55
C GLU A 107 7.09 19.89 22.32
N ARG A 108 6.54 20.32 21.18
CA ARG A 108 5.15 20.05 20.78
C ARG A 108 4.97 18.65 20.19
N LEU A 109 6.07 17.98 19.85
CA LEU A 109 6.05 16.62 19.31
C LEU A 109 5.90 15.59 20.44
N CYS A 110 5.15 14.52 20.16
CA CYS A 110 5.06 13.36 21.05
C CYS A 110 6.43 12.64 21.16
N PRO A 111 6.65 11.82 22.21
CA PRO A 111 7.93 11.15 22.44
C PRO A 111 8.48 10.40 21.21
N ASP A 112 7.62 9.60 20.55
CA ASP A 112 7.98 8.88 19.32
C ASP A 112 8.43 9.82 18.19
N CYS A 113 7.79 10.99 18.06
CA CYS A 113 8.10 11.94 16.99
C CYS A 113 9.38 12.74 17.27
N ARG A 114 9.74 12.92 18.54
CA ARG A 114 11.06 13.48 18.92
C ARG A 114 12.19 12.55 18.46
N GLU A 115 12.02 11.24 18.59
CA GLU A 115 12.99 10.27 18.06
C GLU A 115 12.98 10.18 16.52
N ARG A 116 11.79 10.22 15.91
CA ARG A 116 11.64 10.17 14.44
C ARG A 116 12.25 11.38 13.77
N LEU A 117 12.23 12.55 14.40
CA LEU A 117 12.83 13.78 13.86
C LEU A 117 14.28 13.55 13.40
N GLU A 118 15.08 12.85 14.22
CA GLU A 118 16.48 12.56 13.90
C GLU A 118 16.60 11.44 12.85
N ARG A 119 15.88 10.33 13.04
CA ARG A 119 16.01 9.13 12.20
C ARG A 119 15.32 9.26 10.83
N ASN A 120 14.03 9.57 10.82
CA ASN A 120 13.22 9.70 9.61
C ASN A 120 12.07 10.70 9.85
N PRO A 121 12.32 12.02 9.63
CA PRO A 121 11.37 13.08 9.98
C PRO A 121 10.04 12.99 9.20
N LEU A 122 10.02 12.30 8.04
CA LEU A 122 8.80 12.07 7.27
C LEU A 122 7.72 11.34 8.08
N ARG A 123 8.14 10.51 9.05
CA ARG A 123 7.22 9.75 9.93
C ARG A 123 6.47 10.62 10.93
N VAL A 124 6.84 11.89 11.06
CA VAL A 124 6.09 12.86 11.86
C VAL A 124 4.80 13.27 11.12
N LEU A 125 4.83 13.31 9.78
CA LEU A 125 3.68 13.71 8.95
C LEU A 125 2.48 12.75 9.05
N ASP A 126 2.72 11.48 9.34
CA ASP A 126 1.69 10.44 9.54
C ASP A 126 1.38 10.16 11.03
N CYS A 127 1.90 10.98 11.94
CA CYS A 127 1.59 10.82 13.37
C CYS A 127 0.10 11.06 13.65
N LYS A 128 -0.50 10.21 14.50
CA LYS A 128 -1.91 10.32 14.89
C LYS A 128 -2.14 11.13 16.18
N VAL A 129 -1.07 11.52 16.88
CA VAL A 129 -1.17 12.35 18.08
C VAL A 129 -1.53 13.78 17.68
N GLU A 130 -2.55 14.35 18.34
CA GLU A 130 -3.11 15.64 17.94
C GLU A 130 -2.08 16.77 17.90
N SER A 131 -1.19 16.86 18.90
CA SER A 131 -0.13 17.86 18.92
C SER A 131 0.81 17.75 17.71
N CYS A 132 1.16 16.53 17.30
CA CYS A 132 1.96 16.28 16.09
C CYS A 132 1.18 16.62 14.82
N ARG A 133 -0.12 16.32 14.77
CA ARG A 133 -0.97 16.65 13.60
C ARG A 133 -1.07 18.15 13.39
N THR A 134 -1.22 18.94 14.46
CA THR A 134 -1.22 20.40 14.39
C THR A 134 0.11 20.91 13.84
N VAL A 135 1.24 20.41 14.34
CA VAL A 135 2.58 20.79 13.83
C VAL A 135 2.76 20.36 12.37
N ALA A 136 2.32 19.16 11.99
CA ALA A 136 2.49 18.64 10.65
C ALA A 136 1.58 19.33 9.61
N ALA A 137 0.48 19.96 10.01
CA ALA A 137 -0.45 20.64 9.11
C ALA A 137 0.21 21.83 8.38
N ASP A 138 1.12 22.54 9.06
CA ASP A 138 1.83 23.70 8.55
C ASP A 138 3.24 23.35 8.02
N ALA A 139 3.59 22.07 7.95
CA ALA A 139 4.88 21.63 7.46
C ALA A 139 5.02 21.91 5.94
N PRO A 140 6.25 22.17 5.45
CA PRO A 140 6.48 22.30 4.01
C PRO A 140 5.99 21.04 3.29
N ARG A 141 5.43 21.16 2.10
CA ARG A 141 4.83 20.03 1.38
C ARG A 141 5.84 19.43 0.41
N LEU A 142 6.08 18.12 0.49
CA LEU A 142 7.01 17.45 -0.43
C LEU A 142 6.67 17.67 -1.90
N LEU A 143 5.38 17.77 -2.24
CA LEU A 143 4.92 18.03 -3.61
C LEU A 143 5.43 19.37 -4.19
N GLU A 144 5.75 20.35 -3.35
CA GLU A 144 6.29 21.66 -3.76
C GLU A 144 7.82 21.63 -3.94
N HIS A 145 8.46 20.51 -3.58
CA HIS A 145 9.92 20.31 -3.61
C HIS A 145 10.32 19.08 -4.42
N LEU A 146 9.45 18.61 -5.33
CA LEU A 146 9.78 17.53 -6.25
C LEU A 146 10.78 18.01 -7.30
N ASP A 147 11.63 17.09 -7.76
CA ASP A 147 12.35 17.24 -9.02
C ASP A 147 11.36 17.32 -10.20
N SER A 148 11.81 17.93 -11.31
CA SER A 148 10.96 18.19 -12.48
C SER A 148 10.40 16.91 -13.09
N GLU A 149 11.16 15.81 -13.10
CA GLU A 149 10.70 14.52 -13.61
C GLU A 149 9.59 13.93 -12.74
N SER A 150 9.77 13.93 -11.42
CA SER A 150 8.77 13.41 -10.47
C SER A 150 7.50 14.28 -10.45
N ALA A 151 7.64 15.60 -10.62
CA ALA A 151 6.50 16.50 -10.77
C ALA A 151 5.71 16.21 -12.05
N ALA A 152 6.39 16.07 -13.19
CA ALA A 152 5.78 15.71 -14.46
C ALA A 152 5.12 14.33 -14.42
N HIS A 153 5.80 13.33 -13.84
CA HIS A 153 5.28 11.98 -13.65
C HIS A 153 3.99 11.99 -12.82
N PHE A 154 3.96 12.75 -11.71
CA PHE A 154 2.77 12.84 -10.86
C PHE A 154 1.61 13.59 -11.53
N GLN A 155 1.91 14.65 -12.29
CA GLN A 155 0.90 15.35 -13.09
C GLN A 155 0.29 14.44 -14.17
N GLN A 156 1.11 13.65 -14.84
CA GLN A 156 0.65 12.72 -15.87
C GLN A 156 -0.22 11.60 -15.28
N LEU A 157 0.16 11.05 -14.12
CA LEU A 157 -0.67 10.10 -13.37
C LEU A 157 -2.06 10.70 -13.08
N ARG A 158 -2.10 11.93 -12.56
CA ARG A 158 -3.37 12.64 -12.27
C ARG A 158 -4.24 12.76 -13.52
N SER A 159 -3.65 13.17 -14.64
CA SER A 159 -4.35 13.25 -15.93
C SER A 159 -4.93 11.90 -16.36
N TYR A 160 -4.19 10.80 -16.19
CA TYR A 160 -4.71 9.47 -16.50
C TYR A 160 -5.86 9.05 -15.58
N LEU A 161 -5.79 9.35 -14.28
CA LEU A 161 -6.88 9.07 -13.35
C LEU A 161 -8.13 9.89 -13.67
N ASP A 162 -7.96 11.16 -14.07
CA ASP A 162 -9.06 12.03 -14.51
C ASP A 162 -9.75 11.45 -15.75
N VAL A 163 -8.97 11.00 -16.75
CA VAL A 163 -9.49 10.35 -17.97
C VAL A 163 -10.20 9.02 -17.67
N LEU A 164 -9.67 8.24 -16.73
CA LEU A 164 -10.29 6.98 -16.30
C LEU A 164 -11.52 7.19 -15.41
N GLY A 165 -11.82 8.42 -15.01
CA GLY A 165 -12.93 8.75 -14.11
C GLY A 165 -12.74 8.18 -12.71
N ILE A 166 -11.50 8.01 -12.25
CA ILE A 166 -11.19 7.48 -10.92
C ILE A 166 -10.99 8.67 -9.97
N PRO A 167 -11.95 8.95 -9.06
CA PRO A 167 -11.81 10.05 -8.12
C PRO A 167 -10.67 9.79 -7.14
N TYR A 168 -9.87 10.81 -6.86
CA TYR A 168 -8.77 10.74 -5.90
C TYR A 168 -8.65 12.00 -5.06
N ARG A 169 -8.04 11.86 -3.89
CA ARG A 169 -7.58 12.96 -3.04
C ARG A 169 -6.07 12.98 -2.98
N VAL A 170 -5.45 14.14 -3.18
CA VAL A 170 -4.01 14.30 -2.93
C VAL A 170 -3.78 14.43 -1.43
N ASN A 171 -3.05 13.49 -0.84
CA ASN A 171 -2.72 13.48 0.58
C ASN A 171 -1.21 13.67 0.79
N THR A 172 -0.78 14.90 1.09
CA THR A 172 0.64 15.24 1.29
C THR A 172 1.26 14.57 2.52
N SER A 173 0.44 14.11 3.46
CA SER A 173 0.88 13.36 4.65
C SER A 173 1.01 11.86 4.38
N LEU A 174 0.62 11.38 3.19
CA LEU A 174 0.75 9.98 2.82
C LEU A 174 2.23 9.63 2.61
N VAL A 175 2.80 9.07 3.66
CA VAL A 175 4.13 8.44 3.67
C VAL A 175 3.97 6.96 3.96
N ARG A 176 4.86 6.12 3.43
CA ARG A 176 4.72 4.66 3.52
C ARG A 176 5.54 4.06 4.64
N GLY A 177 5.07 2.89 5.09
CA GLY A 177 5.68 2.00 6.07
C GLY A 177 7.11 1.57 5.77
N LEU A 178 7.48 1.55 4.48
CA LEU A 178 8.72 0.99 3.97
C LEU A 178 9.47 2.07 3.21
N ASP A 179 10.77 2.20 3.47
CA ASP A 179 11.54 3.35 3.01
C ASP A 179 11.99 3.23 1.54
N TYR A 180 11.74 2.07 0.90
CA TYR A 180 12.12 1.80 -0.50
C TYR A 180 11.21 2.47 -1.55
N TYR A 181 10.06 3.04 -1.17
CA TYR A 181 9.16 3.67 -2.13
C TYR A 181 9.79 4.93 -2.73
N HIS A 182 9.46 5.26 -3.98
CA HIS A 182 9.76 6.54 -4.62
C HIS A 182 8.72 6.90 -5.68
N ARG A 183 8.68 8.18 -6.07
CA ARG A 183 7.59 8.74 -6.90
C ARG A 183 6.22 8.35 -6.33
N THR A 184 5.32 7.78 -7.14
CA THR A 184 3.93 7.48 -6.77
C THR A 184 3.82 6.60 -5.53
N VAL A 185 2.99 7.03 -4.58
CA VAL A 185 2.43 6.20 -3.53
C VAL A 185 0.93 6.41 -3.47
N PHE A 186 0.19 5.37 -3.15
CA PHE A 186 -1.26 5.46 -3.02
C PHE A 186 -1.80 4.51 -1.96
N GLU A 187 -2.99 4.84 -1.47
CA GLU A 187 -3.77 3.95 -0.64
C GLU A 187 -5.27 4.14 -0.89
N TRP A 188 -6.01 3.07 -0.66
CA TRP A 188 -7.46 3.11 -0.58
C TRP A 188 -7.85 3.10 0.89
N VAL A 189 -8.64 4.09 1.31
CA VAL A 189 -9.06 4.25 2.71
C VAL A 189 -10.58 4.12 2.86
N SER A 190 -11.01 3.52 3.95
CA SER A 190 -12.41 3.40 4.34
C SER A 190 -12.54 3.70 5.83
N ASP A 191 -13.52 4.50 6.21
CA ASP A 191 -13.86 4.83 7.59
C ASP A 191 -14.71 3.75 8.28
N ALA A 192 -15.28 2.82 7.51
CA ALA A 192 -16.20 1.79 7.99
C ALA A 192 -15.62 0.85 9.07
N LEU A 193 -14.28 0.73 9.16
CA LEU A 193 -13.60 -0.10 10.17
C LEU A 193 -12.99 0.69 11.34
N GLY A 194 -13.19 2.02 11.40
CA GLY A 194 -12.68 2.89 12.47
C GLY A 194 -11.25 3.40 12.23
N ALA A 195 -10.47 3.55 13.32
CA ALA A 195 -9.22 4.33 13.39
C ALA A 195 -8.04 3.91 12.48
N GLN A 196 -8.20 2.87 11.65
CA GLN A 196 -7.21 2.45 10.65
C GLN A 196 -7.90 2.16 9.32
N GLY A 197 -8.01 3.19 8.48
CA GLY A 197 -8.82 3.13 7.27
C GLY A 197 -8.15 2.46 6.06
N THR A 198 -6.83 2.27 6.03
CA THR A 198 -6.15 1.72 4.86
C THR A 198 -6.59 0.28 4.56
N VAL A 199 -7.25 0.10 3.43
CA VAL A 199 -7.78 -1.16 2.90
C VAL A 199 -6.72 -1.90 2.08
N LEU A 200 -6.08 -1.15 1.18
CA LEU A 200 -5.06 -1.58 0.25
C LEU A 200 -4.12 -0.41 0.06
N ALA A 201 -2.82 -0.68 -0.08
CA ALA A 201 -1.90 0.37 -0.43
C ALA A 201 -0.74 -0.13 -1.28
N GLY A 202 -0.16 0.79 -2.05
CA GLY A 202 0.86 0.50 -3.04
C GLY A 202 1.65 1.74 -3.43
N GLY A 203 2.44 1.57 -4.48
CA GLY A 203 3.31 2.61 -5.01
C GLY A 203 4.48 2.03 -5.78
N ARG A 204 5.34 2.93 -6.22
CA ARG A 204 6.52 2.66 -7.05
C ARG A 204 7.78 2.53 -6.17
N TYR A 205 8.67 1.62 -6.55
CA TYR A 205 9.83 1.18 -5.75
C TYR A 205 11.04 0.67 -6.59
N ASP A 206 11.19 1.11 -7.84
CA ASP A 206 12.34 0.96 -8.76
C ASP A 206 13.71 0.66 -8.10
N GLY A 207 14.10 1.38 -7.03
CA GLY A 207 15.41 1.16 -6.37
C GLY A 207 15.53 -0.16 -5.58
N LEU A 208 14.42 -0.81 -5.22
CA LEU A 208 14.42 -2.04 -4.42
C LEU A 208 15.14 -3.20 -5.13
N VAL A 209 15.03 -3.28 -6.46
CA VAL A 209 15.64 -4.36 -7.24
C VAL A 209 17.17 -4.28 -7.15
N GLU A 210 17.74 -3.09 -7.28
CA GLU A 210 19.18 -2.85 -7.14
C GLU A 210 19.67 -3.06 -5.70
N GLN A 211 18.89 -2.62 -4.72
CA GLN A 211 19.20 -2.83 -3.30
C GLN A 211 19.31 -4.33 -2.94
N LEU A 212 18.61 -5.20 -3.67
CA LEU A 212 18.65 -6.65 -3.50
C LEU A 212 19.67 -7.34 -4.43
N GLY A 213 20.54 -6.59 -5.12
CA GLY A 213 21.61 -7.10 -5.97
C GLY A 213 21.18 -7.43 -7.41
N GLY A 214 19.97 -7.03 -7.82
CA GLY A 214 19.49 -7.14 -9.19
C GLY A 214 19.90 -5.96 -10.08
N PRO A 215 19.57 -6.00 -11.39
CA PRO A 215 19.75 -4.86 -12.27
C PRO A 215 18.74 -3.74 -11.97
N ALA A 216 19.12 -2.48 -12.27
CA ALA A 216 18.21 -1.33 -12.27
C ALA A 216 16.92 -1.64 -13.04
N THR A 217 15.80 -1.74 -12.32
CA THR A 217 14.53 -2.18 -12.88
C THR A 217 13.37 -1.37 -12.28
N PRO A 218 12.65 -0.58 -13.09
CA PRO A 218 11.44 0.08 -12.64
C PRO A 218 10.44 -0.93 -12.10
N ALA A 219 9.84 -0.64 -10.96
CA ALA A 219 8.96 -1.57 -10.27
C ALA A 219 7.88 -0.83 -9.48
N LEU A 220 6.68 -1.38 -9.47
CA LEU A 220 5.54 -0.84 -8.74
C LEU A 220 4.57 -1.95 -8.37
N GLY A 221 3.78 -1.72 -7.33
CA GLY A 221 2.81 -2.71 -6.90
C GLY A 221 1.98 -2.30 -5.71
N PHE A 222 1.10 -3.19 -5.29
CA PHE A 222 0.26 -2.99 -4.14
C PHE A 222 0.06 -4.27 -3.35
N ALA A 223 -0.30 -4.12 -2.08
CA ALA A 223 -0.80 -5.22 -1.25
C ALA A 223 -2.11 -4.84 -0.57
N ALA A 224 -3.01 -5.82 -0.45
CA ALA A 224 -4.29 -5.74 0.22
C ALA A 224 -4.39 -6.82 1.30
N GLY A 225 -4.83 -6.45 2.51
CA GLY A 225 -5.06 -7.42 3.58
C GLY A 225 -6.41 -8.12 3.42
N LEU A 226 -6.42 -9.44 3.24
CA LEU A 226 -7.64 -10.19 2.95
C LEU A 226 -8.65 -10.11 4.09
N GLU A 227 -8.20 -10.19 5.34
CA GLU A 227 -9.07 -10.08 6.51
C GLU A 227 -9.80 -8.73 6.55
N ARG A 228 -9.12 -7.67 6.13
CA ARG A 228 -9.71 -6.32 6.08
C ARG A 228 -10.73 -6.20 4.95
N LEU A 229 -10.44 -6.75 3.77
CA LEU A 229 -11.38 -6.80 2.66
C LEU A 229 -12.65 -7.59 3.02
N LEU A 230 -12.49 -8.76 3.66
CA LEU A 230 -13.61 -9.58 4.13
C LEU A 230 -14.45 -8.85 5.17
N ALA A 231 -13.82 -8.16 6.13
CA ALA A 231 -14.51 -7.37 7.14
C ALA A 231 -15.34 -6.23 6.53
N LEU A 232 -14.78 -5.50 5.56
CA LEU A 232 -15.49 -4.42 4.85
C LEU A 232 -16.67 -4.97 4.04
N ARG A 233 -16.47 -6.07 3.33
CA ARG A 233 -17.54 -6.73 2.56
C ARG A 233 -18.67 -7.23 3.47
N ALA A 234 -18.35 -7.78 4.63
CA ALA A 234 -19.34 -8.21 5.61
C ALA A 234 -20.19 -7.04 6.12
N LEU A 235 -19.57 -5.88 6.38
CA LEU A 235 -20.28 -4.65 6.75
C LEU A 235 -21.16 -4.11 5.63
N ALA A 236 -20.80 -4.35 4.37
CA ALA A 236 -21.61 -4.00 3.21
C ALA A 236 -22.82 -4.94 2.99
N GLY A 237 -23.10 -5.87 3.92
CA GLY A 237 -24.25 -6.78 3.84
C GLY A 237 -24.11 -7.91 2.82
N SER A 238 -22.92 -8.10 2.26
CA SER A 238 -22.65 -9.10 1.23
C SER A 238 -22.23 -10.44 1.86
N ALA A 239 -23.20 -11.16 2.44
CA ALA A 239 -22.96 -12.52 2.91
C ALA A 239 -22.63 -13.45 1.72
N TYR A 240 -21.65 -14.33 1.88
CA TYR A 240 -21.51 -15.45 0.96
C TYR A 240 -22.67 -16.40 1.23
N PRO A 241 -23.45 -16.81 0.21
CA PRO A 241 -24.39 -17.89 0.41
C PRO A 241 -23.59 -19.10 0.87
N ALA A 242 -23.96 -19.66 2.02
CA ALA A 242 -23.39 -20.93 2.45
C ALA A 242 -23.59 -21.94 1.31
N ALA A 243 -22.56 -22.73 1.01
CA ALA A 243 -22.69 -23.83 0.09
C ALA A 243 -23.86 -24.71 0.60
N ARG A 244 -24.96 -24.74 -0.15
CA ARG A 244 -26.08 -25.60 0.21
C ARG A 244 -25.69 -27.02 -0.11
N VAL A 245 -25.65 -27.86 0.91
CA VAL A 245 -25.56 -29.31 0.73
C VAL A 245 -26.79 -29.72 -0.09
N GLN A 246 -26.58 -30.16 -1.33
CA GLN A 246 -27.66 -30.57 -2.22
C GLN A 246 -28.27 -31.90 -1.79
N LEU A 247 -27.45 -32.77 -1.22
CA LEU A 247 -27.83 -34.08 -0.70
C LEU A 247 -26.91 -34.44 0.47
N PHE A 248 -27.50 -34.81 1.59
CA PHE A 248 -26.79 -35.41 2.72
C PHE A 248 -27.28 -36.85 2.86
N LEU A 249 -26.42 -37.82 2.56
CA LEU A 249 -26.75 -39.23 2.68
C LEU A 249 -26.47 -39.70 4.12
N GLY A 250 -27.50 -40.18 4.80
CA GLY A 250 -27.39 -40.87 6.08
C GLY A 250 -27.78 -42.33 5.93
N ALA A 251 -26.92 -43.24 6.36
CA ALA A 251 -27.23 -44.67 6.42
C ALA A 251 -27.76 -45.04 7.83
N LEU A 252 -28.83 -45.83 7.89
CA LEU A 252 -29.51 -46.21 9.14
C LEU A 252 -29.26 -47.65 9.56
N ASP A 253 -28.77 -48.50 8.65
CA ASP A 253 -28.46 -49.90 8.93
C ASP A 253 -27.00 -50.24 8.58
N PRO A 254 -26.43 -51.31 9.18
CA PRO A 254 -25.03 -51.65 8.99
C PRO A 254 -24.64 -52.00 7.54
N GLN A 255 -25.57 -52.51 6.71
CA GLN A 255 -25.27 -52.83 5.30
C GLN A 255 -25.18 -51.55 4.47
N ALA A 256 -26.10 -50.60 4.69
CA ALA A 256 -26.04 -49.29 4.05
C ALA A 256 -24.83 -48.47 4.52
N MET A 257 -24.43 -48.58 5.79
CA MET A 257 -23.20 -47.95 6.31
C MET A 257 -21.92 -48.49 5.67
N ALA A 258 -21.90 -49.77 5.27
CA ALA A 258 -20.74 -50.38 4.63
C ALA A 258 -20.61 -50.01 3.13
N ALA A 259 -21.67 -49.47 2.53
CA ALA A 259 -21.75 -49.14 1.10
C ALA A 259 -21.53 -47.65 0.78
N VAL A 260 -21.40 -46.80 1.80
CA VAL A 260 -21.14 -45.34 1.72
C VAL A 260 -19.70 -45.08 2.15
#